data_AF-A0A937VLT1-F1
#
_entry.id   AF-A0A937VLT1-F1
#
_cell.length_a   1.000
_cell.length_b   1.000
_cell.length_c   1.000
_cell.angle_alpha   90.00
_cell.angle_beta   90.00
_cell.angle_gamma   90.00
#
_symmetry.space_group_name_H-M   'P 1'
#
loop_
_entity.id
_entity.type
_entity.pdbx_description
1 polymer ?
#
loop_
_entity_poly.entity_id
_entity_poly.type
_entity_poly.pdbx_seq_one_letter_code
_entity_poly.pdbx_strand_id
1 'polypeptide(L)'
;EGRVSPEDFRVLWLAWVPVQPTNINDILRQNKVSIVMSELARVYWDEIDEKKPFEGMALRCLKNPYVGTIEQRLSGVLQLAEEYDVNGAIHFSSTACRHANAAVRVIGDALEKKGIPLLELDGDMSDQRCYSPDRTKSLLETFVGLMASRK
;
A
#
# COMPACT_ATOMS: atom_id res chain seq x y z
N GLU A 1 10.17 25.48 -2.56
CA GLU A 1 9.57 24.84 -1.36
C GLU A 1 8.32 24.10 -1.79
N GLY A 2 8.32 22.77 -1.70
CA GLY A 2 7.16 21.95 -2.08
C GLY A 2 6.05 22.15 -1.05
N ARG A 3 4.99 22.87 -1.42
CA ARG A 3 3.80 23.00 -0.57
C ARG A 3 3.08 21.67 -0.53
N VAL A 4 3.28 20.91 0.54
CA VAL A 4 2.40 19.79 0.87
C VAL A 4 1.05 20.40 1.25
N SER A 5 0.00 20.08 0.49
CA SER A 5 -1.37 20.46 0.86
C SER A 5 -1.67 19.94 2.27
N PRO A 6 -2.45 20.66 3.09
CA PRO A 6 -2.80 20.17 4.42
C PRO A 6 -3.46 18.79 4.32
N GLU A 7 -2.90 17.82 5.04
CA GLU A 7 -3.36 16.43 5.10
C GLU A 7 -3.89 16.13 6.51
N ASP A 8 -5.07 15.51 6.58
CA ASP A 8 -5.68 15.11 7.85
C ASP A 8 -5.35 13.63 8.16
N PHE A 9 -5.10 12.82 7.13
CA PHE A 9 -4.76 11.40 7.24
C PHE A 9 -3.65 10.98 6.27
N ARG A 10 -2.80 10.07 6.70
CA ARG A 10 -1.68 9.48 5.94
C ARG A 10 -1.95 8.00 5.73
N VAL A 11 -1.84 7.52 4.50
CA VAL A 11 -2.07 6.10 4.18
C VAL A 11 -0.92 5.47 3.41
N LEU A 12 -0.69 4.19 3.68
CA LEU A 12 0.20 3.34 2.91
C LEU A 12 -0.57 2.67 1.77
N TRP A 13 -0.04 2.70 0.55
CA TRP A 13 -0.59 1.94 -0.58
C TRP A 13 0.11 0.60 -0.73
N LEU A 14 -0.66 -0.48 -0.69
CA LEU A 14 -0.22 -1.86 -0.85
C LEU A 14 -0.65 -2.42 -2.21
N ALA A 15 0.20 -3.30 -2.74
CA ALA A 15 0.13 -3.92 -4.04
C ALA A 15 0.18 -2.90 -5.19
N TRP A 16 -0.36 -3.30 -6.33
CA TRP A 16 -0.26 -2.55 -7.56
C TRP A 16 -1.20 -1.34 -7.58
N VAL A 17 -0.75 -0.24 -8.19
CA VAL A 17 -1.57 0.95 -8.40
C VAL A 17 -2.32 0.78 -9.73
N PRO A 18 -3.64 0.99 -9.79
CA PRO A 18 -4.38 0.93 -11.05
C PRO A 18 -3.89 2.04 -12.01
N VAL A 19 -3.62 1.66 -13.26
CA VAL A 19 -3.21 2.58 -14.34
C VAL A 19 -4.40 3.09 -15.14
N GLN A 20 -5.53 2.39 -15.06
CA GLN A 20 -6.79 2.86 -15.61
C GLN A 20 -7.32 4.10 -14.88
N PRO A 21 -8.19 4.90 -15.50
CA PRO A 21 -8.89 5.99 -14.83
C PRO A 21 -9.66 5.47 -13.61
N THR A 22 -9.42 6.08 -12.44
CA THR A 22 -10.17 5.83 -11.20
C THR A 22 -10.49 7.15 -10.51
N ASN A 23 -11.53 7.17 -9.70
CA ASN A 23 -11.90 8.32 -8.85
C ASN A 23 -11.19 8.30 -7.48
N ILE A 24 -10.30 7.34 -7.22
CA ILE A 24 -9.65 7.13 -5.90
C ILE A 24 -8.89 8.39 -5.47
N ASN A 25 -8.01 8.91 -6.33
CA ASN A 25 -7.18 10.07 -5.99
C ASN A 25 -8.01 11.33 -5.71
N ASP A 26 -9.13 11.51 -6.42
CA ASP A 26 -10.03 12.64 -6.21
C ASP A 26 -10.74 12.53 -4.85
N ILE A 27 -11.21 11.34 -4.50
CA ILE A 27 -11.87 11.07 -3.22
C ILE A 27 -10.87 11.25 -2.06
N LEU A 28 -9.67 10.70 -2.18
CA LEU A 28 -8.62 10.87 -1.17
C LEU A 28 -8.27 12.36 -1.00
N ARG A 29 -8.08 13.09 -2.09
CA ARG A 29 -7.81 14.54 -2.06
C ARG A 29 -8.94 15.33 -1.40
N GLN A 30 -10.19 15.04 -1.73
CA GLN A 30 -11.36 15.69 -1.12
C GLN A 30 -11.44 15.46 0.40
N ASN A 31 -10.98 14.30 0.86
CA ASN A 31 -10.92 13.94 2.27
C ASN A 31 -9.57 14.25 2.93
N LYS A 32 -8.68 14.98 2.24
CA LYS A 32 -7.31 15.33 2.68
C LYS A 32 -6.50 14.10 3.17
N VAL A 33 -6.66 12.99 2.47
CA VAL A 33 -5.88 11.78 2.68
C VAL A 33 -4.72 11.77 1.70
N SER A 34 -3.50 11.62 2.22
CA SER A 34 -2.28 11.50 1.41
C SER A 34 -1.81 10.06 1.36
N ILE A 35 -1.50 9.57 0.16
CA ILE A 35 -0.70 8.35 0.00
C ILE A 35 0.76 8.75 0.19
N VAL A 36 1.34 8.38 1.33
CA VAL A 36 2.69 8.84 1.72
C VAL A 36 3.80 7.92 1.24
N MET A 37 3.46 6.65 1.00
CA MET A 37 4.34 5.66 0.40
C MET A 37 3.52 4.59 -0.31
N SER A 38 4.09 3.98 -1.34
CA SER A 38 3.62 2.73 -1.93
C SER A 38 4.65 1.64 -1.65
N GLU A 39 4.21 0.46 -1.21
CA GLU A 39 5.15 -0.63 -0.90
C GLU A 39 6.00 -1.04 -2.11
N LEU A 40 5.49 -0.86 -3.34
CA LEU A 40 6.21 -1.16 -4.58
C LEU A 40 7.26 -0.10 -4.94
N ALA A 41 7.11 1.12 -4.43
CA ALA A 41 8.05 2.22 -4.66
C ALA A 41 9.20 2.24 -3.63
N ARG A 42 9.09 1.44 -2.56
CA ARG A 42 10.12 1.34 -1.54
C ARG A 42 11.40 0.72 -2.10
N VAL A 43 12.54 1.36 -1.81
CA VAL A 43 13.85 0.72 -1.97
C VAL A 43 14.03 -0.31 -0.85
N TYR A 44 14.13 -1.59 -1.22
CA TYR A 44 14.21 -2.73 -0.29
C TYR A 44 15.59 -3.41 -0.26
N TRP A 45 16.54 -2.92 -1.05
CA TRP A 45 17.88 -3.49 -1.14
C TRP A 45 18.92 -2.54 -0.57
N ASP A 46 20.01 -3.11 -0.08
CA ASP A 46 21.16 -2.36 0.42
C ASP A 46 22.04 -1.86 -0.73
N GLU A 47 22.97 -0.96 -0.42
CA GLU A 47 24.02 -0.55 -1.34
C GLU A 47 24.78 -1.77 -1.91
N ILE A 48 25.00 -1.77 -3.23
CA ILE A 48 25.66 -2.87 -3.92
C ILE A 48 27.16 -2.62 -3.93
N ASP A 49 27.94 -3.57 -3.39
CA ASP A 49 29.41 -3.53 -3.47
C ASP A 49 29.87 -3.65 -4.93
N GLU A 50 30.48 -2.58 -5.44
CA GLU A 50 30.99 -2.50 -6.81
C GLU A 50 32.08 -3.55 -7.11
N LYS A 51 32.77 -4.06 -6.08
CA LYS A 51 33.77 -5.14 -6.24
C LYS A 51 33.13 -6.52 -6.38
N LYS A 52 31.86 -6.66 -5.99
CA LYS A 52 31.07 -7.91 -6.02
C LYS A 52 29.65 -7.66 -6.55
N PRO A 53 29.52 -7.15 -7.79
CA PRO A 53 28.25 -6.65 -8.30
C PRO A 53 27.22 -7.78 -8.48
N PHE A 54 27.66 -8.98 -8.87
CA PHE A 54 26.75 -10.11 -9.10
C PHE A 54 26.16 -10.64 -7.79
N GLU A 55 26.96 -10.74 -6.74
CA GLU A 55 26.50 -11.13 -5.41
C GLU A 55 25.52 -10.09 -4.84
N GLY A 56 25.82 -8.80 -4.99
CA GLY A 56 24.91 -7.73 -4.58
C GLY A 56 23.58 -7.76 -5.35
N MET A 57 23.62 -8.00 -6.67
CA MET A 57 22.41 -8.19 -7.48
C MET A 57 21.60 -9.43 -7.06
N ALA A 58 22.26 -10.55 -6.79
CA ALA A 58 21.60 -11.76 -6.32
C ALA A 58 20.91 -11.53 -4.96
N LEU A 59 21.59 -10.86 -4.03
CA LEU A 59 21.01 -10.49 -2.73
C LEU A 59 19.82 -9.53 -2.88
N ARG A 60 19.90 -8.56 -3.80
CA ARG A 60 18.77 -7.68 -4.12
C ARG A 60 17.54 -8.49 -4.56
N CYS A 61 17.70 -9.46 -5.46
CA CYS A 61 16.60 -10.32 -5.89
C CYS A 61 15.98 -11.10 -4.72
N LEU A 62 16.81 -11.64 -3.82
CA LEU A 62 16.37 -12.41 -2.65
C LEU A 62 15.73 -11.56 -1.55
N LYS A 63 16.02 -10.26 -1.51
CA LYS A 63 15.45 -9.29 -0.55
C LYS A 63 14.13 -8.67 -1.03
N ASN A 64 13.70 -8.97 -2.26
CA ASN A 64 12.42 -8.48 -2.75
C ASN A 64 11.29 -8.97 -1.82
N PRO A 65 10.46 -8.08 -1.25
CA PRO A 65 9.36 -8.47 -0.36
C PRO A 65 8.35 -9.45 -0.96
N TYR A 66 8.29 -9.54 -2.29
CA TYR A 66 7.44 -10.48 -3.04
C TYR A 66 8.15 -11.81 -3.37
N VAL A 67 9.39 -11.99 -2.93
CA VAL A 67 10.18 -13.21 -3.13
C VAL A 67 10.47 -13.82 -1.77
N GLY A 68 9.92 -15.01 -1.52
CA GLY A 68 10.11 -15.74 -0.28
C GLY A 68 8.83 -15.83 0.54
N THR A 69 8.92 -15.63 1.85
CA THR A 69 7.82 -15.90 2.78
C THR A 69 6.97 -14.65 3.06
N ILE A 70 5.73 -14.85 3.53
CA ILE A 70 4.80 -13.75 3.83
C ILE A 70 5.36 -12.84 4.93
N GLU A 71 6.15 -13.39 5.85
CA GLU A 71 6.77 -12.66 6.96
C GLU A 71 7.71 -11.55 6.47
N GLN A 72 8.42 -11.77 5.35
CA GLN A 72 9.30 -10.74 4.76
C GLN A 72 8.48 -9.54 4.29
N ARG A 73 7.41 -9.77 3.52
CA ARG A 73 6.49 -8.71 3.11
C ARG A 73 5.84 -8.02 4.30
N LEU A 74 5.33 -8.79 5.25
CA LEU A 74 4.69 -8.28 6.46
C LEU A 74 5.63 -7.35 7.23
N SER A 75 6.87 -7.77 7.49
CA SER A 75 7.85 -6.96 8.19
C SER A 75 8.14 -5.64 7.48
N GLY A 76 8.25 -5.66 6.15
CA GLY A 76 8.43 -4.47 5.32
C GLY A 76 7.25 -3.51 5.39
N VAL A 77 6.01 -4.03 5.36
CA VAL A 77 4.79 -3.24 5.50
C VAL A 77 4.68 -2.60 6.88
N LEU A 78 4.94 -3.35 7.95
CA LEU A 78 4.92 -2.82 9.32
C LEU A 78 5.99 -1.74 9.53
N GLN A 79 7.18 -1.92 8.95
CA GLN A 79 8.23 -0.91 8.98
C GLN A 79 7.82 0.36 8.24
N LEU A 80 7.22 0.24 7.05
CA LEU A 80 6.72 1.40 6.30
C LEU A 80 5.61 2.14 7.05
N ALA A 81 4.69 1.40 7.68
CA ALA A 81 3.62 2.00 8.44
C ALA A 81 4.14 2.85 9.62
N GLU A 82 5.19 2.37 10.28
CA GLU A 82 5.86 3.07 11.39
C GLU A 82 6.73 4.24 10.91
N GLU A 83 7.55 4.04 9.87
CA GLU A 83 8.45 5.06 9.32
C GLU A 83 7.69 6.28 8.77
N TYR A 84 6.53 6.05 8.17
CA TYR A 84 5.74 7.10 7.54
C TYR A 84 4.59 7.63 8.41
N ASP A 85 4.47 7.14 9.66
CA ASP A 85 3.42 7.52 10.62
C ASP A 85 2.02 7.50 9.98
N VAL A 86 1.60 6.32 9.52
CA VAL A 86 0.34 6.17 8.77
C VAL A 86 -0.86 5.95 9.68
N ASN A 87 -2.00 6.53 9.31
CA ASN A 87 -3.28 6.34 9.99
C ASN A 87 -4.07 5.16 9.41
N GLY A 88 -3.67 4.62 8.26
CA GLY A 88 -4.34 3.51 7.60
C GLY A 88 -3.51 2.93 6.45
N ALA A 89 -3.95 1.80 5.91
CA ALA A 89 -3.42 1.24 4.69
C ALA A 89 -4.55 0.92 3.70
N ILE A 90 -4.26 1.03 2.40
CA ILE A 90 -5.14 0.63 1.32
C ILE A 90 -4.43 -0.45 0.52
N HIS A 91 -5.05 -1.60 0.35
CA HIS A 91 -4.57 -2.64 -0.55
C HIS A 91 -5.50 -2.72 -1.76
N PHE A 92 -4.92 -2.66 -2.96
CA PHE A 92 -5.67 -2.83 -4.22
C PHE A 92 -5.53 -4.26 -4.73
N SER A 93 -6.59 -5.04 -4.56
CA SER A 93 -6.68 -6.46 -4.88
C SER A 93 -7.14 -6.69 -6.31
N SER A 94 -6.19 -7.03 -7.18
CA SER A 94 -6.48 -7.57 -8.52
C SER A 94 -6.68 -9.07 -8.48
N THR A 95 -7.73 -9.55 -9.14
CA THR A 95 -8.05 -10.98 -9.26
C THR A 95 -6.92 -11.79 -9.92
N ALA A 96 -6.08 -11.14 -10.74
CA ALA A 96 -4.92 -11.76 -11.38
C ALA A 96 -3.75 -11.95 -10.40
N CYS A 97 -3.58 -11.08 -9.40
CA CYS A 97 -2.40 -11.07 -8.54
C CYS A 97 -2.60 -11.90 -7.25
N ARG A 98 -2.75 -13.22 -7.41
CA ARG A 98 -2.96 -14.16 -6.29
C ARG A 98 -1.91 -14.04 -5.18
N HIS A 99 -0.66 -13.80 -5.55
CA HIS A 99 0.44 -13.64 -4.60
C HIS A 99 0.19 -12.42 -3.68
N ALA A 100 -0.13 -11.25 -4.25
CA ALA A 100 -0.35 -10.04 -3.46
C ALA A 100 -1.59 -10.16 -2.56
N ASN A 101 -2.63 -10.84 -3.02
CA ASN A 101 -3.89 -10.97 -2.29
C ASN A 101 -3.78 -12.00 -1.15
N ALA A 102 -2.96 -13.05 -1.30
CA ALA A 102 -2.82 -14.11 -0.30
C ALA A 102 -2.36 -13.60 1.08
N ALA A 103 -1.62 -12.50 1.13
CA ALA A 103 -1.13 -11.92 2.38
C ALA A 103 -2.03 -10.83 2.98
N VAL A 104 -3.10 -10.39 2.30
CA VAL A 104 -3.94 -9.25 2.72
C VAL A 104 -4.44 -9.42 4.14
N ARG A 105 -5.01 -10.58 4.45
CA ARG A 105 -5.57 -10.85 5.78
C ARG A 105 -4.51 -10.85 6.88
N VAL A 106 -3.36 -11.49 6.63
CA VAL A 106 -2.25 -11.54 7.60
C VAL A 106 -1.69 -10.14 7.86
N ILE A 107 -1.57 -9.33 6.81
CA ILE A 107 -1.15 -7.93 6.91
C ILE A 107 -2.20 -7.11 7.68
N GLY A 108 -3.49 -7.26 7.36
CA GLY A 108 -4.58 -6.58 8.04
C GLY A 108 -4.62 -6.89 9.54
N ASP A 109 -4.54 -8.17 9.92
CA ASP A 109 -4.54 -8.60 11.32
C ASP A 109 -3.32 -8.03 12.10
N ALA A 110 -2.17 -7.88 11.43
CA ALA A 110 -0.98 -7.32 12.06
C ALA A 110 -1.02 -5.79 12.18
N LEU A 111 -1.56 -5.09 11.18
CA LEU A 111 -1.78 -3.64 11.22
C LEU A 111 -2.83 -3.27 12.27
N GLU A 112 -3.90 -4.07 12.40
CA GLU A 112 -4.95 -3.85 13.38
C GLU A 112 -4.42 -3.94 14.82
N LYS A 113 -3.45 -4.82 15.10
CA LYS A 113 -2.76 -4.88 16.40
C LYS A 113 -2.00 -3.59 16.75
N LYS A 114 -1.64 -2.80 15.74
CA LYS A 114 -1.04 -1.46 15.88
C LYS A 114 -2.08 -0.33 15.79
N GLY A 115 -3.38 -0.65 15.73
CA GLY A 115 -4.46 0.31 15.60
C GLY A 115 -4.67 0.85 14.18
N ILE A 116 -3.96 0.32 13.18
CA ILE A 116 -3.96 0.82 11.80
C ILE A 116 -4.99 0.01 10.98
N PRO A 117 -6.13 0.59 10.58
CA PRO A 117 -7.10 -0.11 9.74
C PRO A 117 -6.56 -0.33 8.33
N LEU A 118 -6.95 -1.45 7.71
CA LEU A 118 -6.68 -1.79 6.32
C LEU A 118 -7.98 -1.78 5.51
N LEU A 119 -8.00 -1.05 4.40
CA LEU A 119 -9.06 -1.13 3.39
C LEU A 119 -8.58 -1.98 2.21
N GLU A 120 -9.36 -3.00 1.84
CA GLU A 120 -9.18 -3.73 0.58
C GLU A 120 -10.12 -3.16 -0.49
N LEU A 121 -9.56 -2.79 -1.64
CA LEU A 121 -10.29 -2.35 -2.82
C LEU A 121 -10.13 -3.38 -3.94
N ASP A 122 -11.24 -3.86 -4.49
CA ASP A 122 -11.23 -4.79 -5.61
C ASP A 122 -11.17 -4.06 -6.96
N GLY A 123 -10.35 -4.56 -7.88
CA GLY A 123 -10.35 -4.10 -9.28
C GLY A 123 -9.21 -4.67 -10.10
N ASP A 124 -9.24 -4.50 -11.42
CA ASP A 124 -8.07 -4.80 -12.25
C ASP A 124 -7.14 -3.58 -12.34
N MET A 125 -5.86 -3.76 -12.71
CA MET A 125 -4.98 -2.60 -12.94
C MET A 125 -5.37 -1.80 -14.19
N SER A 126 -5.92 -2.48 -15.20
CA SER A 126 -6.09 -1.98 -16.56
C SER A 126 -7.50 -2.18 -17.14
N ASP A 127 -8.22 -3.21 -16.69
CA ASP A 127 -9.60 -3.49 -17.12
C ASP A 127 -10.65 -2.74 -16.29
N GLN A 128 -11.15 -1.64 -16.86
CA GLN A 128 -12.18 -0.79 -16.24
C GLN A 128 -13.48 -1.53 -15.96
N ARG A 129 -13.78 -2.64 -16.66
CA ARG A 129 -15.00 -3.44 -16.42
C ARG A 129 -15.00 -4.09 -15.04
N CYS A 130 -13.82 -4.23 -14.44
CA CYS A 130 -13.63 -4.77 -13.10
C CYS A 130 -13.66 -3.68 -12.02
N TYR A 131 -13.91 -2.42 -12.37
CA TYR A 131 -13.89 -1.30 -11.43
C TYR A 131 -15.28 -0.67 -11.25
N SER A 132 -15.65 -0.40 -9.99
CA SER A 132 -16.90 0.29 -9.64
C SER A 132 -16.60 1.62 -8.93
N PRO A 133 -16.78 2.78 -9.60
CA PRO A 133 -16.51 4.08 -9.00
C PRO A 133 -17.36 4.38 -7.76
N ASP A 134 -18.64 4.03 -7.79
CA ASP A 134 -19.58 4.30 -6.69
C ASP A 134 -19.29 3.44 -5.47
N ARG A 135 -19.03 2.14 -5.67
CA ARG A 135 -18.62 1.25 -4.57
C ARG A 135 -17.31 1.72 -3.94
N THR A 136 -16.32 2.05 -4.77
CA THR A 136 -15.02 2.52 -4.29
C THR A 136 -15.14 3.81 -3.48
N LYS A 137 -16.02 4.73 -3.91
CA LYS A 137 -16.34 5.94 -3.15
C LYS A 137 -16.90 5.63 -1.76
N SER A 138 -17.95 4.82 -1.67
CA SER A 138 -18.57 4.47 -0.39
C SER A 138 -17.59 3.78 0.58
N LEU A 139 -16.74 2.89 0.05
CA LEU A 139 -15.71 2.21 0.84
C LEU A 139 -14.66 3.18 1.38
N LEU A 140 -14.16 4.09 0.53
CA LEU A 140 -13.19 5.11 0.93
C LEU A 140 -13.76 6.08 1.97
N GLU A 141 -15.00 6.56 1.79
CA GLU A 141 -15.67 7.44 2.75
C GLU A 141 -15.84 6.75 4.12
N THR A 142 -16.25 5.48 4.12
CA THR A 142 -16.34 4.67 5.34
C THR A 142 -14.98 4.51 6.01
N PHE A 143 -13.94 4.25 5.22
CA PHE A 143 -12.57 4.09 5.71
C PHE A 143 -12.00 5.38 6.32
N VAL A 144 -12.27 6.54 5.72
CA VAL A 144 -11.92 7.85 6.28
C VAL A 144 -12.59 8.06 7.63
N GLY A 145 -13.88 7.76 7.74
CA GLY A 145 -14.60 7.82 9.02
C GLY A 145 -13.99 6.90 10.09
N LEU A 146 -13.57 5.69 9.70
CA LEU A 146 -12.89 4.76 10.59
C LEU A 146 -11.55 5.33 11.10
N MET A 147 -10.70 5.85 10.21
CA MET A 147 -9.44 6.50 10.59
C MET A 147 -9.67 7.69 11.54
N ALA A 148 -10.70 8.51 11.27
CA ALA A 148 -11.06 9.65 12.12
C ALA A 148 -11.43 9.25 13.55
N SER A 149 -12.10 8.10 13.73
CA SER A 149 -12.49 7.60 15.06
C SER A 149 -11.37 6.96 15.87
N ARG A 150 -10.23 6.67 15.24
CA ARG A 150 -9.05 6.03 15.85
C ARG A 150 -7.90 7.01 16.11
N LYS A 151 -8.09 8.28 15.75
CA LYS A 151 -7.12 9.36 15.96
C LYS A 151 -7.31 9.96 17.35
#